data_AF-A0A0C2JI45-F1
#
_entry.id   AF-A0A0C2JI45-F1
#
_cell.length_a   1.000
_cell.length_b   1.000
_cell.length_c   1.000
_cell.angle_alpha   90.00
_cell.angle_beta   90.00
_cell.angle_gamma   90.00
#
_symmetry.space_group_name_H-M   'P 1'
#
loop_
_entity.id
_entity.type
_entity.pdbx_description
1 polymer ?
#
loop_
_entity_poly.entity_id
_entity_poly.type
_entity_poly.pdbx_seq_one_letter_code
_entity_poly.pdbx_strand_id
1 'polypeptide(L)'
;MIAHLSGVILACFGWLPALVIYMVKRDDSPFVRHQASEALNFQLTLLIPYLVAWVVYIGLGVFAPPISWIGSVLVAVIWVASITLGVLAALSANRGNRYRYPVSIRMVK
;
A
#
# COMPACT_ATOMS: atom_id res chain seq x y z
N MET A 1 2.91 13.40 1.26
CA MET A 1 1.73 13.54 0.37
C MET A 1 1.95 12.81 -0.96
N ILE A 2 2.98 13.17 -1.73
CA ILE A 2 3.30 12.51 -3.02
C ILE A 2 3.58 11.00 -2.86
N ALA A 3 4.23 10.58 -1.76
CA ALA A 3 4.45 9.16 -1.44
C ALA A 3 3.18 8.30 -1.37
N HIS A 4 2.11 8.85 -0.79
CA HIS A 4 0.86 8.13 -0.59
C HIS A 4 -0.01 8.15 -1.85
N LEU A 5 0.06 9.24 -2.63
CA LEU A 5 -0.66 9.40 -3.91
C LEU A 5 -0.04 8.60 -5.06
N SER A 6 1.28 8.48 -5.09
CA SER A 6 1.99 7.66 -6.08
C SER A 6 1.73 6.15 -5.86
N GLY A 7 1.40 5.76 -4.63
CA GLY A 7 0.80 4.47 -4.30
C GLY A 7 -0.54 4.18 -4.99
N VAL A 8 -1.31 5.23 -5.31
CA VAL A 8 -2.69 5.14 -5.85
C VAL A 8 -2.72 5.01 -7.37
N ILE A 9 -1.77 5.60 -8.08
CA ILE A 9 -1.73 5.61 -9.57
C ILE A 9 -1.14 4.32 -10.14
N LEU A 10 -0.34 3.60 -9.36
CA LEU A 10 0.27 2.33 -9.75
C LEU A 10 -0.18 1.22 -8.80
N ALA A 11 -1.40 0.72 -8.95
CA ALA A 11 -1.93 -0.36 -8.10
C ALA A 11 -0.99 -1.60 -7.97
N CYS A 12 -0.05 -1.79 -8.90
CA CYS A 12 1.02 -2.81 -8.82
C CYS A 12 2.41 -2.28 -8.42
N PHE A 13 2.67 -0.97 -8.48
CA PHE A 13 3.98 -0.37 -8.13
C PHE A 13 3.91 0.63 -6.98
N GLY A 14 2.87 0.63 -6.16
CA GLY A 14 2.75 1.59 -5.06
C GLY A 14 3.88 1.52 -4.02
N TRP A 15 4.59 0.41 -3.97
CA TRP A 15 5.82 0.22 -3.21
C TRP A 15 7.03 0.98 -3.78
N LEU A 16 7.07 1.24 -5.09
CA LEU A 16 8.21 1.82 -5.79
C LEU A 16 8.42 3.30 -5.44
N PRO A 17 7.38 4.15 -5.45
CA PRO A 17 7.49 5.51 -4.92
C PRO A 17 7.79 5.55 -3.41
N ALA A 18 7.22 4.64 -2.62
CA ALA A 18 7.51 4.56 -1.20
C ALA A 18 8.98 4.19 -0.95
N LEU A 19 9.54 3.29 -1.78
CA LEU A 19 10.94 2.88 -1.75
C LEU A 19 11.87 4.03 -2.14
N VAL A 20 11.56 4.72 -3.25
CA VAL A 20 12.32 5.90 -3.70
C VAL A 20 12.34 6.95 -2.59
N ILE A 21 11.19 7.23 -1.97
CA ILE A 21 11.10 8.23 -0.91
C ILE A 21 11.85 7.77 0.34
N TYR A 22 11.77 6.49 0.72
CA TYR A 22 12.61 5.96 1.80
C TYR A 22 14.09 6.16 1.49
N MET A 23 14.57 5.82 0.29
CA MET A 23 15.98 5.99 -0.07
C MET A 23 16.43 7.45 -0.10
N VAL A 24 15.60 8.37 -0.60
CA VAL A 24 15.94 9.79 -0.71
C VAL A 24 15.84 10.51 0.64
N LYS A 25 14.88 10.13 1.49
CA LYS A 25 14.52 10.87 2.70
C LYS A 25 14.93 10.19 4.01
N ARG A 26 15.56 9.01 3.98
CA ARG A 26 16.00 8.29 5.19
C ARG A 26 17.01 9.07 6.03
N ASP A 27 17.80 9.93 5.42
CA ASP A 27 18.92 10.64 6.08
C ASP A 27 18.51 12.04 6.59
N ASP A 28 17.31 12.53 6.23
CA ASP A 28 16.81 13.86 6.63
C ASP A 28 16.52 13.95 8.15
N SER A 29 15.84 12.93 8.71
CA SER A 29 15.43 12.93 10.12
C SER A 29 15.01 11.53 10.59
N PRO A 30 15.25 11.17 11.87
CA PRO A 30 14.74 9.93 12.46
C PRO A 30 13.21 9.78 12.35
N PHE A 31 12.47 10.89 12.39
CA PHE A 31 11.02 10.88 12.22
C PHE A 31 10.61 10.53 10.78
N VAL A 32 11.26 11.18 9.81
CA VAL A 32 11.00 10.96 8.38
C VAL A 32 11.39 9.54 7.98
N ARG A 33 12.53 9.04 8.46
CA ARG A 33 12.95 7.64 8.26
C ARG A 33 11.93 6.66 8.81
N HIS A 34 11.36 6.92 9.99
CA HIS A 34 10.34 6.05 10.58
C HIS A 34 9.04 6.05 9.78
N GLN A 35 8.56 7.21 9.34
CA GLN A 35 7.33 7.28 8.53
C GLN A 35 7.53 6.69 7.13
N ALA A 36 8.70 6.91 6.51
CA ALA A 36 9.01 6.37 5.19
C ALA A 36 9.19 4.84 5.21
N SER A 37 9.87 4.28 6.22
CA SER A 37 9.97 2.81 6.39
C SER A 37 8.60 2.19 6.64
N GLU A 38 7.75 2.80 7.46
CA GLU A 38 6.43 2.25 7.75
C GLU A 38 5.48 2.32 6.55
N ALA A 39 5.56 3.39 5.75
CA ALA A 39 4.84 3.49 4.48
C ALA A 39 5.32 2.44 3.46
N LEU A 40 6.64 2.20 3.37
CA LEU A 40 7.22 1.17 2.50
C LEU A 40 6.77 -0.23 2.92
N ASN A 41 6.87 -0.54 4.22
CA ASN A 41 6.41 -1.81 4.80
C ASN A 41 4.93 -2.06 4.50
N PHE A 42 4.08 -1.03 4.63
CA PHE A 42 2.65 -1.13 4.31
C PHE A 42 2.40 -1.43 2.83
N GLN A 43 3.07 -0.72 1.91
CA GLN A 43 2.94 -0.97 0.47
C GLN A 43 3.43 -2.37 0.07
N LEU A 44 4.53 -2.83 0.66
CA LEU A 44 5.01 -4.22 0.47
C LEU A 44 4.02 -5.25 1.04
N THR A 45 3.36 -4.93 2.15
CA THR A 45 2.34 -5.81 2.73
C THR A 45 1.12 -5.91 1.83
N LEU A 46 0.70 -4.80 1.21
CA LEU A 46 -0.44 -4.75 0.29
C LEU A 46 -0.20 -5.51 -1.03
N LEU A 47 1.05 -5.73 -1.44
CA LEU A 47 1.34 -6.57 -2.61
C LEU A 47 0.76 -7.98 -2.48
N ILE A 48 0.78 -8.58 -1.28
CA ILE A 48 0.27 -9.93 -1.04
C ILE A 48 -1.24 -10.03 -1.34
N PRO A 49 -2.14 -9.25 -0.71
CA PRO A 49 -3.56 -9.32 -1.01
C PRO A 49 -3.88 -8.89 -2.45
N TYR A 50 -3.15 -7.93 -3.03
CA TYR A 50 -3.32 -7.60 -4.45
C TYR A 50 -2.98 -8.77 -5.38
N LEU A 51 -1.86 -9.46 -5.15
CA LEU A 51 -1.50 -10.65 -5.93
C LEU A 51 -2.56 -11.75 -5.81
N VAL A 52 -3.05 -12.02 -4.60
CA VAL A 52 -4.13 -12.99 -4.38
C VAL A 52 -5.39 -12.58 -5.14
N ALA A 53 -5.79 -11.30 -5.04
CA ALA A 53 -6.98 -10.80 -5.72
C ALA A 53 -6.86 -10.87 -7.25
N TRP A 54 -5.67 -10.60 -7.80
CA TRP A 54 -5.40 -10.75 -9.23
C TRP A 54 -5.45 -12.21 -9.69
N VAL A 55 -4.87 -13.14 -8.92
CA VAL A 55 -4.94 -14.57 -9.22
C VAL A 55 -6.38 -15.06 -9.21
N VAL A 56 -7.18 -14.63 -8.23
CA VAL A 56 -8.61 -14.96 -8.17
C VAL A 56 -9.37 -14.36 -9.35
N TYR A 57 -9.13 -13.09 -9.69
CA TYR A 57 -9.78 -12.42 -10.81
C TYR A 57 -9.48 -13.11 -12.15
N ILE A 58 -8.21 -13.38 -12.44
CA ILE A 58 -7.78 -14.05 -13.68
C ILE A 58 -8.27 -15.50 -13.69
N GLY A 59 -8.10 -16.24 -12.58
CA GLY A 59 -8.51 -17.62 -12.47
C GLY A 59 -10.02 -17.79 -12.68
N LEU A 60 -10.84 -16.98 -12.00
CA LEU A 60 -12.28 -16.99 -12.22
C LEU A 60 -12.65 -16.50 -13.62
N GLY A 61 -11.95 -15.52 -14.19
CA GLY A 61 -12.16 -15.08 -15.56
C GLY A 61 -11.94 -16.17 -16.61
N VAL A 62 -10.96 -17.05 -16.38
CA VAL A 62 -10.62 -18.16 -17.30
C VAL A 62 -11.52 -19.38 -17.08
N PHE A 63 -11.73 -19.80 -15.83
CA PHE A 63 -12.41 -21.07 -15.52
C PHE A 63 -13.91 -20.92 -15.23
N ALA A 64 -14.38 -19.74 -14.81
CA ALA A 64 -15.78 -19.50 -14.44
C ALA A 64 -16.23 -18.04 -14.73
N PRO A 65 -16.34 -17.64 -16.02
CA PRO A 65 -16.62 -16.26 -16.41
C PRO A 65 -17.85 -15.60 -15.73
N PRO A 66 -18.98 -16.31 -15.49
CA PRO A 66 -20.15 -15.70 -14.85
C PRO A 66 -19.93 -15.16 -13.43
N ILE A 67 -18.93 -15.69 -12.70
CA ILE A 67 -18.63 -15.29 -11.31
C ILE A 67 -17.34 -14.46 -11.19
N SER A 68 -16.69 -14.13 -12.32
CA SER A 68 -15.43 -13.37 -12.36
C SER A 68 -15.49 -12.00 -11.69
N TRP A 69 -16.68 -11.40 -11.59
CA TRP A 69 -16.93 -10.12 -10.92
C TRP A 69 -16.52 -10.12 -9.43
N ILE A 70 -16.49 -11.28 -8.77
CA ILE A 70 -16.03 -11.44 -7.38
C ILE A 70 -14.57 -11.00 -7.24
N GLY A 71 -13.73 -11.32 -8.22
CA GLY A 71 -12.34 -10.88 -8.25
C GLY A 71 -12.21 -9.36 -8.34
N SER A 72 -13.03 -8.72 -9.17
CA SER A 72 -13.07 -7.25 -9.29
C SER A 72 -13.48 -6.58 -7.97
N VAL A 73 -14.49 -7.12 -7.29
CA VAL A 73 -14.94 -6.61 -5.98
C VAL A 73 -13.82 -6.73 -4.95
N LEU A 74 -13.10 -7.86 -4.93
CA LEU A 74 -11.99 -8.07 -4.00
C LEU A 74 -10.86 -7.05 -4.21
N VAL A 75 -10.48 -6.79 -5.46
CA VAL A 75 -9.49 -5.74 -5.80
C VAL A 75 -9.97 -4.37 -5.33
N ALA A 76 -11.23 -4.02 -5.56
CA ALA A 76 -11.81 -2.75 -5.15
C ALA A 76 -11.77 -2.56 -3.62
N VAL A 77 -12.11 -3.59 -2.84
CA VAL A 77 -12.08 -3.54 -1.38
C VAL A 77 -10.66 -3.31 -0.85
N ILE A 78 -9.67 -4.02 -1.39
CA ILE A 78 -8.26 -3.85 -1.02
C ILE A 78 -7.79 -2.42 -1.36
N TRP A 79 -8.20 -1.90 -2.51
CA TRP A 79 -7.88 -0.55 -2.94
C TRP A 79 -8.44 0.53 -2.03
N VAL A 80 -9.72 0.41 -1.64
CA VAL A 80 -10.34 1.33 -0.69
C VAL A 80 -9.62 1.27 0.66
N ALA A 81 -9.36 0.08 1.19
CA ALA A 81 -8.65 -0.08 2.47
C ALA A 81 -7.24 0.54 2.43
N SER A 82 -6.52 0.35 1.32
CA SER A 82 -5.20 0.96 1.07
C SER A 82 -5.27 2.49 1.16
N ILE A 83 -6.27 3.11 0.51
CA ILE A 83 -6.45 4.56 0.53
C ILE A 83 -6.77 5.05 1.94
N THR A 84 -7.74 4.42 2.62
CA THR A 84 -8.15 4.84 3.96
C THR A 84 -6.99 4.81 4.94
N LEU A 85 -6.23 3.71 4.98
CA LEU A 85 -5.06 3.59 5.85
C LEU A 85 -3.94 4.56 5.44
N GLY A 86 -3.73 4.76 4.14
CA GLY A 86 -2.78 5.75 3.62
C GLY A 86 -3.10 7.18 4.03
N VAL A 87 -4.37 7.57 3.97
CA VAL A 87 -4.84 8.90 4.40
C VAL A 87 -4.68 9.07 5.91
N LEU A 88 -5.05 8.08 6.72
CA LEU A 88 -4.86 8.12 8.17
C LEU A 88 -3.39 8.29 8.56
N ALA A 89 -2.49 7.58 7.87
CA ALA A 89 -1.06 7.72 8.08
C ALA A 89 -0.56 9.12 7.70
N ALA A 90 -0.98 9.65 6.54
CA ALA A 90 -0.60 10.98 6.09
C ALA A 90 -1.09 12.08 7.06
N LEU A 91 -2.33 11.98 7.54
CA LEU A 91 -2.90 12.92 8.52
C LEU A 91 -2.15 12.88 9.85
N SER A 92 -1.81 11.68 10.33
CA SER A 92 -1.04 11.51 11.58
C SER A 92 0.39 12.04 11.44
N ALA A 93 1.06 11.76 10.32
CA ALA A 93 2.39 12.30 10.02
C ALA A 93 2.40 13.84 9.94
N ASN A 94 1.34 14.45 9.39
CA ASN A 94 1.20 15.90 9.33
C ASN A 94 1.00 16.54 10.72
N ARG A 95 0.49 15.78 11.70
CA ARG A 95 0.40 16.20 13.11
C ARG A 95 1.71 15.97 13.88
N GLY A 96 2.78 15.50 13.23
CA GLY A 96 4.04 15.15 13.88
C GLY A 96 3.99 13.84 14.68
N ASN A 97 2.90 13.09 14.58
CA ASN A 97 2.74 11.83 15.30
C ASN A 97 3.33 10.67 14.49
N ARG A 98 3.94 9.71 15.21
CA ARG A 98 4.42 8.48 14.60
C ARG A 98 3.24 7.56 14.35
N TYR A 99 2.76 7.50 13.12
CA TYR A 99 1.73 6.53 12.74
C TYR A 99 2.33 5.14 12.57
N ARG A 100 1.64 4.13 13.09
CA ARG A 100 1.90 2.71 12.82
C ARG A 100 0.69 2.13 12.14
N TYR A 101 0.90 1.52 10.98
CA TYR A 101 -0.16 0.83 10.28
C TYR A 101 -0.63 -0.38 11.11
N PRO A 102 -1.95 -0.61 11.22
CA PRO A 102 -2.49 -1.75 11.96
C PRO A 102 -2.14 -3.09 11.31
N VAL A 103 -1.98 -3.08 9.98
CA VAL A 103 -1.65 -4.27 9.18
C VAL A 103 -0.42 -3.95 8.33
N SER A 104 0.78 -4.19 8.86
CA SER A 104 2.04 -4.11 8.12
C SER A 104 3.05 -5.13 8.58
N ILE A 105 3.69 -5.80 7.62
CA ILE A 105 4.86 -6.65 7.82
C ILE A 105 6.09 -5.74 7.80
N ARG A 106 6.81 -5.69 8.92
CA ARG A 106 7.98 -4.81 9.10
C ARG A 106 9.23 -5.47 8.52
N MET A 107 9.46 -5.23 7.24
CA MET A 107 10.64 -5.73 6.53
C MET A 107 11.84 -4.78 6.66
N VAL A 108 11.57 -3.47 6.64
CA VAL A 108 12.57 -2.40 6.69
C VAL A 108 12.44 -1.61 8.00
N LYS A 109 13.56 -1.22 8.61
CA LYS A 109 13.64 -0.42 9.86
C LYS A 109 14.21 0.99 9.64
#